data_AF-A0A7C7XW47-F1
#
_entry.id   AF-A0A7C7XW47-F1
#
_cell.length_a   1.000
_cell.length_b   1.000
_cell.length_c   1.000
_cell.angle_alpha   90.00
_cell.angle_beta   90.00
_cell.angle_gamma   90.00
#
_symmetry.space_group_name_H-M   'P 1'
#
loop_
_entity.id
_entity.type
_entity.pdbx_description
1 polymer ?
#
loop_
_entity_poly.entity_id
_entity_poly.type
_entity_poly.pdbx_seq_one_letter_code
_entity_poly.pdbx_strand_id
1 'polypeptide(L)'
;MEAIMFLLIILVVFSPLIIGSIFLGWQKKIKVKHNESGILKHCFVGYSWTYFFFGFFVPIFRGEISIGVFHLIFSIVTFGVFQLIMPFLYNKQYSTRLLNNSWSLNDAEVNNEIAREKIGISSN
;
A
#
# COMPACT_ATOMS: atom_id res chain seq x y z
N MET A 1 -4.08 -25.70 26.85
CA MET A 1 -3.00 -24.70 26.97
C MET A 1 -2.43 -24.35 25.60
N GLU A 2 -2.03 -25.34 24.79
CA GLU A 2 -1.46 -25.13 23.45
C GLU A 2 -2.42 -24.44 22.46
N ALA A 3 -3.70 -24.85 22.41
CA ALA A 3 -4.69 -24.22 21.54
C ALA A 3 -4.90 -22.73 21.84
N ILE A 4 -4.81 -22.34 23.12
CA ILE A 4 -4.94 -20.94 23.56
C ILE A 4 -3.70 -20.15 23.12
N MET A 5 -2.50 -20.71 23.28
CA MET A 5 -1.25 -20.09 22.82
C MET A 5 -1.26 -19.83 21.31
N PHE A 6 -1.72 -20.81 20.53
CA PHE A 6 -1.85 -20.68 19.08
C PHE A 6 -2.82 -19.57 18.68
N LEU A 7 -3.98 -19.50 19.34
CA LEU A 7 -4.97 -18.43 19.11
C LEU A 7 -4.37 -17.05 19.42
N LEU A 8 -3.63 -16.92 20.53
CA LEU A 8 -2.97 -15.65 20.90
C LEU A 8 -1.94 -15.22 19.86
N ILE A 9 -1.13 -16.15 19.34
CA ILE A 9 -0.15 -15.85 18.29
C ILE A 9 -0.86 -15.36 17.02
N ILE A 10 -1.93 -16.02 16.60
CA ILE A 10 -2.73 -15.57 15.45
C ILE A 10 -3.25 -14.15 15.70
N LEU A 11 -3.85 -13.90 16.87
CA LEU A 11 -4.38 -12.57 17.19
C LEU A 11 -3.28 -11.50 17.13
N VAL A 12 -2.09 -11.78 17.67
CA VAL A 12 -0.96 -10.85 17.62
C VAL A 12 -0.49 -10.63 16.18
N VAL A 13 -0.32 -11.70 15.40
CA VAL A 13 0.16 -11.63 14.00
C VAL A 13 -0.80 -10.84 13.12
N PHE A 14 -2.11 -11.01 13.29
CA PHE A 14 -3.13 -10.31 12.50
C PHE A 14 -3.54 -8.96 13.08
N SER A 15 -3.10 -8.60 14.29
CA SER A 15 -3.40 -7.30 14.90
C SER A 15 -2.99 -6.09 14.04
N PRO A 16 -1.85 -6.07 13.31
CA PRO A 16 -1.48 -4.92 12.48
C PRO A 16 -2.44 -4.72 11.30
N LEU A 17 -3.02 -5.80 10.76
CA LEU A 17 -4.03 -5.73 9.70
C LEU A 17 -5.31 -5.06 10.21
N ILE A 18 -5.76 -5.43 11.41
CA ILE A 18 -6.97 -4.86 12.03
C ILE A 18 -6.72 -3.38 12.37
N ILE A 19 -5.65 -3.10 13.11
CA ILE A 19 -5.28 -1.73 13.52
C ILE A 19 -5.10 -0.85 12.29
N GLY A 20 -4.31 -1.29 11.32
CA GLY A 20 -4.05 -0.53 10.10
C GLY A 20 -5.32 -0.23 9.30
N SER A 21 -6.22 -1.21 9.20
CA SER A 21 -7.51 -1.03 8.51
C SER A 21 -8.43 -0.04 9.24
N ILE A 22 -8.42 0.00 10.58
CA ILE A 22 -9.20 0.97 11.37
C ILE A 22 -8.66 2.40 11.16
N PHE A 23 -7.34 2.59 11.24
CA PHE A 23 -6.75 3.94 11.18
C PHE A 23 -6.64 4.52 9.76
N LEU A 24 -6.30 3.70 8.77
CA LEU A 24 -6.06 4.16 7.40
C LEU A 24 -7.22 3.83 6.44
N GLY A 25 -8.19 3.05 6.89
CA GLY A 25 -9.23 2.45 6.05
C GLY A 25 -8.70 1.29 5.21
N TRP A 26 -9.62 0.51 4.65
CA TRP A 26 -9.29 -0.60 3.75
C TRP A 26 -8.60 -0.12 2.46
N GLN A 27 -7.78 -0.98 1.85
CA GLN A 27 -7.13 -0.71 0.57
C GLN A 27 -8.17 -0.42 -0.52
N LYS A 28 -8.12 0.77 -1.11
CA LYS A 28 -8.98 1.19 -2.22
C LYS A 28 -8.14 1.43 -3.47
N LYS A 29 -8.59 0.91 -4.61
CA LYS A 29 -8.02 1.16 -5.94
C LYS A 29 -8.63 2.44 -6.51
N ILE A 30 -7.80 3.29 -7.10
CA ILE A 30 -8.22 4.53 -7.76
C ILE A 30 -7.63 4.55 -9.17
N LYS A 31 -8.47 4.78 -10.18
CA LYS A 31 -8.03 4.87 -11.59
C LYS A 31 -7.16 6.11 -11.79
N VAL A 32 -6.06 5.92 -12.49
CA VAL A 32 -5.17 6.98 -12.97
C VAL A 32 -4.93 6.81 -14.46
N LYS A 33 -4.63 7.92 -15.13
CA LYS A 33 -4.31 7.96 -16.56
C LYS A 33 -2.93 8.59 -16.75
N HIS A 34 -2.11 7.98 -17.60
CA HIS A 34 -0.84 8.55 -18.01
C HIS A 34 -1.11 9.74 -18.96
N ASN A 35 -0.48 10.88 -18.69
CA ASN A 35 -0.82 12.14 -19.35
C ASN A 35 -0.51 12.12 -20.85
N GLU A 36 0.58 11.47 -21.28
CA GLU A 36 1.03 11.47 -22.67
C GLU A 36 0.43 10.31 -23.48
N SER A 37 0.53 9.08 -22.96
CA SER A 37 0.13 7.87 -23.68
C SER A 37 -1.34 7.50 -23.52
N GLY A 38 -2.03 8.10 -22.55
CA GLY A 38 -3.42 7.77 -22.22
C GLY A 38 -3.62 6.39 -21.57
N ILE A 39 -2.54 5.67 -21.25
CA ILE A 39 -2.61 4.36 -20.57
C ILE A 39 -3.32 4.50 -19.23
N LEU A 40 -4.19 3.55 -18.92
CA LEU A 40 -4.89 3.48 -17.63
C LEU A 40 -4.15 2.54 -16.67
N LYS A 41 -4.04 2.96 -15.41
CA LYS A 41 -3.50 2.15 -14.31
C LYS A 41 -4.28 2.46 -13.04
N HIS A 42 -3.87 1.84 -11.93
CA HIS A 42 -4.42 2.11 -10.61
C HIS A 42 -3.34 2.59 -9.65
N CYS A 43 -3.66 3.64 -8.90
CA CYS A 43 -3.01 3.93 -7.63
C CYS A 43 -3.86 3.35 -6.47
N PHE A 44 -3.31 3.38 -5.26
CA PHE A 44 -3.93 2.77 -4.08
C PHE A 44 -3.87 3.70 -2.87
N VAL A 45 -4.94 3.70 -2.08
CA VAL A 45 -5.01 4.43 -0.80
C VAL A 45 -5.50 3.51 0.32
N GLY A 46 -5.27 3.94 1.57
CA GLY A 46 -5.55 3.15 2.78
C GLY A 46 -4.49 2.11 3.09
N TYR A 47 -4.75 1.28 4.11
CA TYR A 47 -3.83 0.24 4.56
C TYR A 47 -3.57 -0.80 3.48
N SER A 48 -2.30 -1.16 3.23
CA SER A 48 -1.96 -2.14 2.22
C SER A 48 -2.04 -3.57 2.73
N TRP A 49 -3.26 -4.11 2.82
CA TRP A 49 -3.45 -5.53 3.15
C TRP A 49 -2.71 -6.45 2.16
N THR A 50 -2.59 -6.05 0.89
CA THR A 50 -1.79 -6.83 -0.08
C THR A 50 -0.32 -6.88 0.32
N TYR A 51 0.25 -5.76 0.79
CA TYR A 51 1.64 -5.78 1.26
C TYR A 51 1.77 -6.60 2.54
N PHE A 52 0.78 -6.55 3.44
CA PHE A 52 0.81 -7.33 4.68
C PHE A 52 0.97 -8.84 4.43
N PHE A 53 0.28 -9.40 3.42
CA PHE A 53 0.39 -10.83 3.11
C PHE A 53 1.52 -11.20 2.15
N PHE A 54 1.89 -10.30 1.22
CA PHE A 54 2.83 -10.63 0.13
C PHE A 54 4.16 -9.87 0.18
N GLY A 55 4.34 -8.96 1.13
CA GLY A 55 5.57 -8.23 1.37
C GLY A 55 6.16 -7.58 0.12
N PHE A 56 7.46 -7.80 -0.10
CA PHE A 56 8.23 -7.22 -1.19
C PHE A 56 7.80 -7.69 -2.60
N PHE A 57 6.97 -8.73 -2.73
CA PHE A 57 6.41 -9.12 -4.03
C PHE A 57 5.43 -8.07 -4.58
N VAL A 58 4.75 -7.33 -3.70
CA VAL A 58 3.76 -6.33 -4.12
C VAL A 58 4.35 -5.23 -5.00
N PRO A 59 5.44 -4.53 -4.62
CA PRO A 59 6.07 -3.55 -5.51
C PRO A 59 6.54 -4.16 -6.83
N ILE A 60 7.05 -5.40 -6.84
CA ILE A 60 7.48 -6.08 -8.07
C ILE A 60 6.28 -6.25 -9.02
N PHE A 61 5.16 -6.79 -8.54
CA PHE A 61 3.95 -6.97 -9.36
C PHE A 61 3.28 -5.65 -9.77
N ARG A 62 3.54 -4.56 -9.06
CA ARG A 62 3.08 -3.21 -9.44
C ARG A 62 4.00 -2.49 -10.44
N GLY A 63 5.10 -3.14 -10.83
CA GLY A 63 6.09 -2.64 -11.80
C GLY A 63 7.24 -1.85 -11.18
N GLU A 64 7.42 -1.91 -9.86
CA GLU A 64 8.48 -1.22 -9.11
C GLU A 64 9.57 -2.20 -8.68
N ILE A 65 10.26 -2.83 -9.65
CA ILE A 65 11.23 -3.92 -9.38
C ILE A 65 12.33 -3.47 -8.41
N SER A 66 12.95 -2.32 -8.64
CA SER A 66 14.04 -1.81 -7.78
C SER A 66 13.56 -1.60 -6.33
N ILE A 67 12.35 -1.07 -6.15
CA ILE A 67 11.76 -0.86 -4.81
C ILE A 67 11.49 -2.20 -4.14
N GLY A 68 11.01 -3.19 -4.89
CA GLY A 68 10.85 -4.55 -4.38
C GLY A 68 12.16 -5.19 -3.92
N VAL A 69 13.24 -5.01 -4.67
CA VAL A 69 14.58 -5.48 -4.25
C VAL A 69 15.05 -4.79 -2.97
N PHE A 70 14.88 -3.47 -2.85
CA PHE A 70 15.21 -2.76 -1.61
C PHE A 70 14.38 -3.26 -0.43
N HIS A 71 13.09 -3.50 -0.63
CA HIS A 71 12.22 -4.03 0.40
C HIS A 71 12.62 -5.44 0.85
N LEU A 72 13.08 -6.30 -0.07
CA LEU A 72 13.63 -7.61 0.25
C LEU A 72 14.87 -7.48 1.14
N ILE A 73 15.83 -6.64 0.74
CA ILE A 73 17.06 -6.40 1.51
C ILE A 73 16.72 -5.91 2.93
N PHE A 74 15.85 -4.89 3.06
CA PHE A 74 15.44 -4.40 4.37
C PHE A 74 14.65 -5.43 5.18
N SER A 75 13.83 -6.26 4.54
CA SER A 75 13.14 -7.36 5.22
C SER A 75 14.13 -8.36 5.82
N ILE A 76 15.20 -8.72 5.10
CA ILE A 76 16.24 -9.62 5.61
C ILE A 76 17.02 -8.98 6.76
N VAL A 77 17.51 -7.76 6.56
CA VAL A 77 18.35 -7.04 7.55
C VAL A 77 17.59 -6.76 8.85
N THR A 78 16.27 -6.54 8.77
CA THR A 78 15.42 -6.27 9.94
C THR A 78 14.73 -7.52 10.49
N PHE A 79 15.10 -8.72 10.03
CA PHE A 79 14.47 -9.99 10.43
C PHE A 79 12.93 -9.97 10.31
N GLY A 80 12.42 -9.38 9.23
CA GLY A 80 10.99 -9.33 8.91
C GLY A 80 10.23 -8.13 9.50
N VAL A 81 10.81 -7.36 10.42
CA VAL A 81 10.13 -6.20 11.05
C VAL A 81 9.72 -5.16 10.00
N PHE A 82 10.55 -4.94 8.98
CA PHE A 82 10.22 -4.05 7.87
C PHE A 82 8.92 -4.45 7.15
N GLN A 83 8.61 -5.74 7.05
CA GLN A 83 7.36 -6.21 6.41
C GLN A 83 6.12 -5.88 7.23
N LEU A 84 6.23 -5.72 8.56
CA LEU A 84 5.11 -5.36 9.42
C LEU A 84 4.78 -3.86 9.34
N ILE A 85 5.78 -3.02 9.09
CA ILE A 85 5.65 -1.55 9.02
C ILE A 85 5.15 -1.10 7.65
N MET A 86 5.68 -1.69 6.57
CA MET A 86 5.39 -1.21 5.22
C MET A 86 3.93 -1.27 4.75
N PRO A 87 3.04 -2.16 5.24
CA PRO A 87 1.61 -2.10 4.93
C PRO A 87 0.96 -0.75 5.24
N PHE A 88 1.46 -0.04 6.26
CA PHE A 88 0.96 1.28 6.65
C PHE A 88 1.43 2.39 5.69
N LEU A 89 2.53 2.19 4.98
CA LEU A 89 3.21 3.23 4.20
C LEU A 89 3.10 3.00 2.69
N TYR A 90 3.11 1.75 2.26
CA TYR A 90 3.41 1.38 0.88
C TYR A 90 2.40 1.92 -0.14
N ASN A 91 1.10 1.86 0.15
CA ASN A 91 0.09 2.39 -0.77
C ASN A 91 0.27 3.89 -1.03
N LYS A 92 0.49 4.68 0.04
CA LYS A 92 0.72 6.11 -0.09
C LYS A 92 1.99 6.39 -0.89
N GLN A 93 3.10 5.75 -0.52
CA GLN A 93 4.38 5.90 -1.21
C GLN A 93 4.31 5.52 -2.70
N TYR A 94 3.67 4.39 -3.02
CA TYR A 94 3.44 3.95 -4.40
C TYR A 94 2.65 4.99 -5.20
N SER A 95 1.52 5.44 -4.64
CA SER A 95 0.63 6.38 -5.32
C SER A 95 1.28 7.74 -5.50
N THR A 96 2.01 8.24 -4.51
CA THR A 96 2.78 9.49 -4.64
C THR A 96 3.82 9.40 -5.74
N ARG A 97 4.62 8.31 -5.80
CA ARG A 97 5.60 8.12 -6.89
C ARG A 97 4.93 8.04 -8.25
N LEU A 98 3.78 7.36 -8.35
CA LEU A 98 3.05 7.24 -9.59
C LEU A 98 2.55 8.63 -10.07
N LEU A 99 1.93 9.41 -9.19
CA LEU A 99 1.42 10.74 -9.52
C LEU A 99 2.52 11.76 -9.83
N ASN A 100 3.72 11.58 -9.26
CA ASN A 100 4.90 12.39 -9.62
C ASN A 100 5.52 12.00 -10.98
N ASN A 101 5.09 10.89 -11.60
CA ASN A 101 5.65 10.35 -12.84
C ASN A 101 4.68 10.48 -14.02
N SER A 102 4.09 11.66 -14.21
CA SER A 102 3.17 11.96 -15.33
C SER A 102 1.86 11.17 -15.34
N TRP A 103 1.36 10.78 -14.16
CA TRP A 103 0.02 10.19 -14.00
C TRP A 103 -0.92 11.15 -13.28
N SER A 104 -2.16 11.22 -13.75
CA SER A 104 -3.23 12.02 -13.15
C SER A 104 -4.38 11.15 -12.67
N LEU A 105 -5.09 11.59 -11.63
CA LEU A 105 -6.33 10.96 -11.18
C LEU A 105 -7.37 10.99 -12.31
N ASN A 106 -8.04 9.86 -12.54
CA ASN A 106 -8.99 9.68 -13.64
C ASN A 106 -10.11 8.69 -13.25
N ASP A 107 -10.57 8.76 -12.00
CA ASP A 107 -11.70 7.99 -11.48
C ASP A 107 -12.92 8.91 -11.28
N ALA A 108 -14.03 8.38 -10.73
CA ALA A 108 -15.15 9.18 -10.29
C ALA A 108 -14.71 10.24 -9.27
N GLU A 109 -15.32 11.43 -9.27
CA GLU A 109 -14.84 12.56 -8.46
C GLU A 109 -14.75 12.22 -6.96
N VAL A 110 -15.74 11.50 -6.42
CA VAL A 110 -15.73 11.00 -5.04
C VAL A 110 -14.47 10.13 -4.74
N ASN A 111 -14.03 9.32 -5.71
CA ASN A 111 -12.82 8.52 -5.56
C ASN A 111 -11.55 9.40 -5.66
N ASN A 112 -11.55 10.39 -6.54
CA ASN A 112 -10.44 11.32 -6.69
C ASN A 112 -10.26 12.17 -5.42
N GLU A 113 -11.35 12.66 -4.82
CA GLU A 113 -11.33 13.39 -3.54
C GLU A 113 -10.72 12.56 -2.41
N ILE A 114 -11.15 11.30 -2.26
CA ILE A 114 -10.56 10.36 -1.28
C ILE A 114 -9.05 10.19 -1.54
N ALA A 115 -8.64 10.13 -2.81
CA ALA A 115 -7.22 10.02 -3.14
C ALA A 115 -6.45 11.29 -2.77
N ARG A 116 -6.99 12.48 -3.07
CA ARG A 116 -6.39 13.76 -2.71
C ARG A 116 -6.21 13.89 -1.20
N GLU A 117 -7.24 13.56 -0.42
CA GLU A 117 -7.20 13.57 1.04
C GLU A 117 -6.14 12.61 1.60
N LYS A 118 -6.19 11.33 1.22
CA LYS A 118 -5.31 10.29 1.81
C LYS A 118 -3.85 10.42 1.38
N ILE A 119 -3.60 10.90 0.16
CA ILE A 119 -2.24 11.10 -0.36
C ILE A 119 -1.67 12.46 0.09
N GLY A 120 -2.53 13.47 0.27
CA GLY A 120 -2.13 14.84 0.61
C GLY A 120 -1.88 15.70 -0.64
N ILE A 121 -2.71 15.57 -1.67
CA ILE A 121 -2.65 16.39 -2.89
C ILE A 121 -3.44 17.68 -2.63
N SER A 122 -2.88 18.86 -2.95
CA SER A 122 -3.60 20.12 -2.81
C SER A 122 -4.77 20.19 -3.79
N SER A 123 -5.93 20.65 -3.30
CA SER A 123 -7.04 21.08 -4.14
C SER A 123 -6.75 22.51 -4.61
N ASN A 124 -6.16 22.63 -5.80
CA ASN A 124 -6.10 23.90 -6.52
C ASN A 124 -7.40 24.12 -7.29
#